data_AF-A0A9E4J0T1-F1
#
_entry.id   AF-A0A9E4J0T1-F1
#
_cell.length_a   1.000
_cell.length_b   1.000
_cell.length_c   1.000
_cell.angle_alpha   90.00
_cell.angle_beta   90.00
_cell.angle_gamma   90.00
#
_symmetry.space_group_name_H-M   'P 1'
#
loop_
_entity.id
_entity.type
_entity.pdbx_description
1 polymer ?
#
loop_
_entity_poly.entity_id
_entity_poly.type
_entity_poly.pdbx_seq_one_letter_code
_entity_poly.pdbx_strand_id
1 'polypeptide(L)' 'MPTAVVLTEQDGHIPPKYQALMAAQVPGASVHPVDADHYACVARPDLFVPALFAACRSVALRGAPVHAVPAAAS' A
#
# COMPACT_ATOMS: atom_id res chain seq x y z
N MET A 1 -3.41 -13.20 -4.93
CA MET A 1 -2.18 -12.38 -5.04
C MET A 1 -2.07 -11.53 -3.79
N PRO A 2 -0.89 -11.37 -3.18
CA PRO A 2 -0.73 -10.50 -2.03
C PRO A 2 -1.04 -9.05 -2.38
N THR A 3 -1.83 -8.39 -1.54
CA THR A 3 -2.24 -7.00 -1.74
C THR A 3 -1.96 -6.19 -0.47
N ALA A 4 -1.61 -4.92 -0.65
CA ALA A 4 -1.50 -3.95 0.42
C ALA A 4 -2.27 -2.68 0.04
N VAL A 5 -2.92 -2.06 1.03
CA VAL A 5 -3.67 -0.81 0.87
C VAL A 5 -3.03 0.25 1.77
N VAL A 6 -2.63 1.37 1.19
CA VAL A 6 -2.26 2.57 1.95
C VAL A 6 -3.56 3.35 2.19
N LEU A 7 -3.94 3.52 3.45
CA LEU A 7 -5.22 4.13 3.85
C LEU A 7 -4.97 5.52 4.43
N THR A 8 -5.63 6.54 3.91
CA THR A 8 -5.53 7.92 4.38
C THR A 8 -6.60 8.21 5.42
N GLU A 9 -6.19 8.54 6.65
CA GLU A 9 -7.09 8.65 7.81
C GLU A 9 -7.87 9.98 7.86
N GLN A 10 -7.48 10.98 7.07
CA GLN A 10 -8.13 12.29 7.01
C GLN A 10 -8.70 12.60 5.62
N ASP A 11 -8.89 11.58 4.77
CA ASP A 11 -9.44 11.77 3.43
C ASP A 11 -10.93 12.17 3.47
N GLY A 12 -11.19 13.41 3.05
CA GLY A 12 -12.54 13.96 2.94
C GLY A 12 -13.28 13.61 1.64
N HIS A 13 -12.59 13.13 0.60
CA HIS A 13 -13.20 12.68 -0.65
C HIS A 13 -13.66 11.22 -0.54
N ILE A 14 -12.80 10.36 0.00
CA ILE A 14 -13.11 8.95 0.28
C ILE A 14 -12.89 8.72 1.78
N PRO A 15 -13.94 8.82 2.60
CA PRO A 15 -13.83 8.64 4.05
C PRO A 15 -13.11 7.33 4.43
N PRO A 16 -12.24 7.34 5.47
CA PRO A 16 -11.40 6.19 5.86
C PRO A 16 -12.20 4.90 6.06
N LYS A 17 -13.42 5.00 6.59
CA LYS A 17 -14.32 3.85 6.78
C LYS A 17 -14.61 3.09 5.47
N TYR A 18 -14.75 3.80 4.36
CA TYR A 18 -15.02 3.17 3.05
C TYR A 18 -13.76 2.57 2.44
N GLN A 19 -12.60 3.20 2.67
CA GLN A 19 -11.30 2.62 2.31
C GLN A 19 -11.07 1.30 3.06
N ALA A 20 -11.36 1.27 4.36
CA ALA A 20 -11.24 0.08 5.20
C ALA A 20 -12.21 -1.04 4.75
N LEU A 21 -13.47 -0.70 4.44
CA LEU A 21 -14.44 -1.65 3.91
C LEU A 21 -13.98 -2.25 2.57
N MET A 22 -13.47 -1.42 1.67
CA MET A 22 -12.90 -1.87 0.39
C MET A 22 -11.70 -2.80 0.60
N ALA A 23 -10.77 -2.43 1.49
CA ALA A 23 -9.62 -3.27 1.83
C ALA A 23 -10.04 -4.63 2.40
N ALA A 24 -11.08 -4.66 3.24
CA ALA A 24 -11.63 -5.89 3.81
C ALA A 24 -12.28 -6.82 2.76
N GLN A 25 -12.69 -6.29 1.60
CA GLN A 25 -13.19 -7.13 0.48
C GLN A 25 -12.05 -7.83 -0.27
N VAL A 26 -10.78 -7.47 -0.03
CA VAL A 26 -9.63 -8.08 -0.69
C VAL A 26 -9.03 -9.16 0.22
N PRO A 27 -9.17 -10.47 -0.11
CA PRO A 27 -8.68 -11.54 0.75
C PRO A 27 -7.18 -11.43 1.01
N GLY A 28 -6.81 -11.37 2.29
CA GLY A 28 -5.41 -11.29 2.71
C GLY A 28 -4.75 -9.92 2.46
N ALA A 29 -5.50 -8.84 2.21
CA ALA A 29 -4.90 -7.51 2.14
C ALA A 29 -4.30 -7.08 3.48
N SER A 30 -3.15 -6.41 3.44
CA SER A 30 -2.60 -5.69 4.61
C SER A 30 -2.92 -4.20 4.49
N VAL A 31 -3.36 -3.56 5.57
CA VAL A 31 -3.66 -2.12 5.60
C VAL A 31 -2.51 -1.36 6.25
N HIS A 32 -2.12 -0.24 5.65
CA HIS A 32 -1.02 0.65 6.09
C HIS A 32 -1.60 2.07 6.24
N PRO A 33 -2.04 2.46 7.44
CA PRO A 33 -2.66 3.77 7.67
C PRO A 33 -1.63 4.91 7.58
N VAL A 34 -2.11 6.07 7.14
CA VAL A 34 -1.37 7.33 7.05
C VAL A 34 -2.28 8.43 7.59
N ASP A 35 -1.80 9.13 8.62
CA ASP A 35 -2.49 10.30 9.21
C ASP A 35 -2.33 11.53 8.30
N ALA A 36 -3.02 11.50 7.16
CA ALA A 36 -3.04 12.53 6.14
C ALA A 36 -4.33 12.45 5.31
N ASP A 37 -4.59 13.50 4.53
CA ASP A 37 -5.75 13.61 3.66
C ASP A 37 -5.55 12.89 2.31
N HIS A 38 -6.47 13.12 1.37
CA HIS A 38 -6.45 12.57 0.02
C HIS A 38 -5.14 12.84 -0.74
N TYR A 39 -4.47 13.95 -0.44
CA TYR A 39 -3.27 14.39 -1.14
C TYR A 39 -1.98 13.93 -0.46
N ALA A 40 -2.04 12.95 0.47
CA ALA A 40 -0.91 12.50 1.28
C ALA A 40 0.41 12.31 0.51
N CYS A 41 0.38 11.75 -0.70
CA CYS A 41 1.59 11.51 -1.50
C CYS A 41 2.30 12.79 -1.97
N VAL A 42 1.57 13.90 -2.08
CA VAL A 42 2.09 15.21 -2.49
C VAL A 42 2.26 16.14 -1.29
N ALA A 43 1.26 16.20 -0.41
CA ALA A 43 1.19 17.13 0.70
C ALA A 43 1.98 16.66 1.94
N ARG A 44 2.07 15.34 2.16
CA ARG A 44 2.73 14.72 3.33
C ARG A 44 3.62 13.53 2.92
N PRO A 45 4.59 13.72 2.00
CA PRO A 45 5.49 12.65 1.57
C PRO A 45 6.30 12.07 2.73
N ASP A 46 6.54 12.86 3.78
CA ASP A 46 7.18 12.44 5.04
C ASP A 46 6.42 11.30 5.74
N LEU A 47 5.09 11.26 5.63
CA LEU A 47 4.25 10.19 6.16
C LEU A 47 3.94 9.12 5.12
N PHE A 48 3.67 9.55 3.89
CA PHE A 48 3.20 8.65 2.84
C PHE A 48 4.30 7.69 2.34
N VAL A 49 5.52 8.19 2.11
CA VAL A 49 6.61 7.36 1.54
C VAL A 49 6.98 6.19 2.46
N PRO A 50 7.16 6.38 3.79
CA PRO A 50 7.41 5.25 4.69
C PRO A 50 6.30 4.19 4.67
N ALA A 51 5.02 4.60 4.67
CA ALA A 51 3.89 3.69 4.61
C ALA A 51 3.82 2.94 3.28
N LEU A 52 4.10 3.61 2.16
CA LEU A 52 4.20 2.98 0.84
C LEU A 52 5.32 1.93 0.81
N PHE A 53 6.51 2.24 1.33
CA PHE A 53 7.62 1.27 1.41
C PHE A 53 7.26 0.05 2.25
N ALA A 54 6.59 0.25 3.40
CA ALA A 54 6.09 -0.85 4.23
C ALA A 54 5.05 -1.71 3.49
N ALA A 55 4.14 -1.09 2.74
CA ALA A 55 3.15 -1.76 1.90
C ALA A 55 3.82 -2.60 0.80
N CYS A 56 4.77 -2.04 0.06
CA CYS A 56 5.54 -2.74 -0.97
C CYS A 56 6.30 -3.93 -0.37
N ARG A 57 6.97 -3.75 0.78
CA ARG A 57 7.67 -4.82 1.48
C ARG A 57 6.73 -5.95 1.91
N SER A 58 5.53 -5.63 2.41
CA SER A 58 4.50 -6.62 2.76
C SER A 58 4.08 -7.46 1.55
N VAL A 59 3.92 -6.85 0.38
CA VAL A 59 3.60 -7.58 -0.86
C VAL A 59 4.77 -8.44 -1.30
N ALA A 60 5.99 -7.90 -1.34
CA ALA A 60 7.18 -8.62 -1.79
C ALA A 60 7.48 -9.87 -0.95
N LEU A 61 7.32 -9.79 0.38
CA LEU A 61 7.56 -10.92 1.29
C LEU A 61 6.51 -12.03 1.18
N ARG A 62 5.30 -11.71 0.71
CA ARG A 62 4.19 -12.67 0.57
C ARG A 62 4.00 -13.13 -0.88
N GLY A 63 4.64 -12.47 -1.82
CA GLY A 63 4.67 -12.87 -3.22
C GLY A 63 5.52 -14.11 -3.39
N ALA A 64 5.09 -15.02 -4.25
CA ALA A 64 6.01 -16.01 -4.80
C ALA A 64 7.11 -15.26 -5.58
N PRO A 65 8.34 -15.79 -5.67
CA PRO A 65 9.33 -15.22 -6.56
C PRO A 65 8.75 -15.18 -7.97
N VAL A 66 8.53 -13.98 -8.49
CA VAL A 66 8.34 -13.77 -9.93
C VAL A 66 9.58 -14.37 -10.58
N HIS A 67 9.41 -15.19 -11.62
CA HIS A 67 10.53 -15.81 -12.36
C HIS A 67 11.68 -14.81 -12.44
N ALA A 68 12.83 -15.14 -11.85
CA ALA A 68 13.98 -14.25 -11.84
C ALA A 68 14.25 -13.87 -13.30
N VAL A 69 14.28 -12.57 -13.60
CA VAL A 69 14.83 -12.11 -14.87
C VAL A 69 16.23 -12.72 -14.91
N PRO A 70 16.55 -13.59 -15.89
CA PRO A 70 17.88 -14.15 -15.97
C PRO A 70 18.83 -12.97 -16.05
N ALA A 71 19.82 -12.95 -15.15
CA ALA A 71 20.88 -11.96 -15.21
C ALA A 71 21.41 -11.95 -16.65
N ALA A 72 21.41 -10.78 -17.29
CA ALA A 72 21.85 -10.65 -18.67
C ALA A 72 23.22 -11.32 -18.80
N ALA A 73 23.29 -12.36 -19.64
CA ALA A 73 24.54 -13.04 -19.94
C ALA A 73 25.53 -12.00 -20.48
N SER A 74 26.73 -12.00 -19.90
CA SER A 74 27.83 -11.09 -20.19
C SER A 74 28.32 -11.17 -21.62
#